data_AF-A0A9D2DHP9-F1
#
_entry.id   AF-A0A9D2DHP9-F1
#
_cell.length_a   1.000
_cell.length_b   1.000
_cell.length_c   1.000
_cell.angle_alpha   90.00
_cell.angle_beta   90.00
_cell.angle_gamma   90.00
#
_symmetry.space_group_name_H-M   'P 1'
#
loop_
_entity.id
_entity.type
_entity.pdbx_description
1 polymer ?
#
loop_
_entity_poly.entity_id
_entity_poly.type
_entity_poly.pdbx_seq_one_letter_code
_entity_poly.pdbx_strand_id
1 'polypeptide(L)'
;MKNSDKNVKKILLSLALIILCLSSSTISFASETILSTTVPSYFTLQIDVSGHGNVEVMGQEFTESGNIRIERNQSVELIFIPDENYHIEKVRFNDKDITDNLQDNRITIDELEKDSVLSVVFAEKQESGISKTGDSTEPVYPYIALAVVMCATGGLILIKTKEE
;
A
#
# COMPACT_ATOMS: atom_id res chain seq x y z
N MET A 1 -28.16 99.00 9.00
CA MET A 1 -26.94 98.19 8.80
C MET A 1 -27.10 96.77 9.39
N LYS A 2 -28.17 96.02 9.01
CA LYS A 2 -28.51 94.71 9.64
C LYS A 2 -28.80 93.58 8.62
N ASN A 3 -28.87 93.91 7.33
CA ASN A 3 -29.19 92.97 6.25
C ASN A 3 -27.94 92.25 5.70
N SER A 4 -26.75 92.89 5.78
CA SER A 4 -25.48 92.32 5.31
C SER A 4 -25.05 91.10 6.16
N ASP A 5 -25.06 91.23 7.49
CA ASP A 5 -24.68 90.15 8.42
C ASP A 5 -25.56 88.90 8.29
N LYS A 6 -26.85 89.08 7.97
CA LYS A 6 -27.79 87.98 7.77
C LYS A 6 -27.49 87.20 6.49
N ASN A 7 -27.06 87.88 5.42
CA ASN A 7 -26.66 87.23 4.17
C ASN A 7 -25.29 86.56 4.31
N VAL A 8 -24.35 87.18 5.01
CA VAL A 8 -23.04 86.58 5.33
C VAL A 8 -23.20 85.32 6.17
N LYS A 9 -24.04 85.34 7.24
CA LYS A 9 -24.34 84.13 8.03
C LYS A 9 -25.00 83.03 7.21
N LYS A 10 -25.90 83.36 6.29
CA LYS A 10 -26.53 82.38 5.39
C LYS A 10 -25.52 81.75 4.43
N ILE A 11 -24.60 82.55 3.89
CA ILE A 11 -23.52 82.08 3.01
C ILE A 11 -22.56 81.17 3.80
N LEU A 12 -22.21 81.56 5.03
CA LEU A 12 -21.38 80.74 5.92
C LEU A 12 -22.06 79.42 6.30
N LEU A 13 -23.37 79.46 6.57
CA LEU A 13 -24.17 78.27 6.87
C LEU A 13 -24.28 77.33 5.65
N SER A 14 -24.49 77.88 4.45
CA SER A 14 -24.53 77.07 3.23
C SER A 14 -23.18 76.46 2.90
N LEU A 15 -22.08 77.19 3.12
CA LEU A 15 -20.73 76.68 2.89
C LEU A 15 -20.41 75.55 3.89
N ALA A 16 -20.77 75.72 5.17
CA ALA A 16 -20.61 74.68 6.19
C ALA A 16 -21.43 73.42 5.88
N LEU A 17 -22.65 73.56 5.36
CA LEU A 17 -23.49 72.43 4.98
C LEU A 17 -22.91 71.65 3.79
N ILE A 18 -22.39 72.35 2.78
CA ILE A 18 -21.74 71.73 1.61
C ILE A 18 -20.48 70.96 2.03
N ILE A 19 -19.67 71.52 2.92
CA ILE A 19 -18.47 70.84 3.46
C ILE A 19 -18.86 69.56 4.21
N LEU A 20 -19.96 69.58 4.96
CA LEU A 20 -20.49 68.41 5.68
C LEU A 20 -21.04 67.32 4.72
N CYS A 21 -21.59 67.72 3.57
CA CYS A 21 -22.07 66.79 2.55
C CYS A 21 -20.91 66.08 1.82
N LEU A 22 -19.79 66.77 1.60
CA LEU A 22 -18.63 66.19 0.90
C LEU A 22 -17.86 65.18 1.77
N SER A 23 -17.90 65.33 3.09
CA SER A 23 -17.29 64.39 4.04
C SER A 23 -18.10 63.11 4.28
N SER A 24 -19.33 63.03 3.76
CA SER A 24 -20.20 61.84 3.87
C SER A 24 -19.86 60.75 2.85
N SER A 25 -18.83 60.95 2.03
CA SER A 25 -18.33 59.98 1.07
C SER A 25 -17.73 58.78 1.82
N THR A 26 -18.56 57.79 2.15
CA THR A 26 -18.09 56.54 2.78
C THR A 26 -17.20 55.81 1.80
N ILE A 27 -15.92 55.67 2.13
CA ILE A 27 -15.01 54.80 1.38
C ILE A 27 -15.47 53.37 1.66
N SER A 28 -16.00 52.68 0.64
CA SER A 28 -16.35 51.27 0.75
C SER A 28 -15.06 50.45 0.63
N PHE A 29 -14.70 49.75 1.69
CA PHE A 29 -13.60 48.80 1.68
C PHE A 29 -14.17 47.42 1.33
N ALA A 30 -13.98 46.98 0.08
CA ALA A 30 -14.17 45.58 -0.27
C ALA A 30 -12.95 44.80 0.22
N SER A 31 -13.17 43.86 1.14
CA SER A 31 -12.08 42.99 1.61
C SER A 31 -11.88 41.88 0.59
N GLU A 32 -10.72 41.85 -0.07
CA GLU A 32 -10.36 40.76 -0.96
C GLU A 32 -10.16 39.47 -0.15
N THR A 33 -10.82 38.39 -0.57
CA THR A 33 -10.61 37.06 -0.01
C THR A 33 -9.70 36.29 -0.95
N ILE A 34 -8.41 36.22 -0.63
CA ILE A 34 -7.43 35.45 -1.39
C ILE A 34 -7.39 34.03 -0.80
N LEU A 35 -7.90 33.05 -1.54
CA LEU A 35 -7.67 31.64 -1.24
C LEU A 35 -6.31 31.24 -1.83
N SER A 36 -5.32 31.05 -0.97
CA SER A 36 -4.04 30.45 -1.35
C SER A 36 -4.04 28.98 -0.96
N THR A 37 -3.77 28.10 -1.92
CA THR A 37 -3.46 26.68 -1.66
C THR A 37 -2.02 26.41 -2.04
N THR A 38 -1.32 25.61 -1.25
CA THR A 38 0.04 25.17 -1.55
C THR A 38 -0.01 23.72 -1.98
N VAL A 39 0.55 23.46 -3.15
CA VAL A 39 0.65 22.13 -3.73
C VAL A 39 1.97 21.51 -3.25
N PRO A 40 1.97 20.39 -2.52
CA PRO A 40 3.21 19.79 -2.02
C PRO A 40 4.10 19.29 -3.16
N SER A 41 5.41 19.50 -3.08
CA SER A 41 6.36 19.08 -4.11
C SER A 41 6.72 17.59 -4.04
N TYR A 42 6.50 16.95 -2.89
CA TYR A 42 6.77 15.54 -2.65
C TYR A 42 5.70 14.93 -1.74
N PHE A 43 5.65 13.60 -1.74
CA PHE A 43 4.89 12.80 -0.78
C PHE A 43 5.83 11.86 -0.03
N THR A 44 5.42 11.46 1.16
CA THR A 44 6.15 10.49 1.97
C THR A 44 5.55 9.10 1.73
N LEU A 45 6.40 8.15 1.36
CA LEU A 45 6.07 6.73 1.39
C LEU A 45 6.69 6.13 2.64
N GLN A 46 5.85 5.63 3.54
CA GLN A 46 6.27 4.78 4.65
C GLN A 46 6.32 3.34 4.16
N ILE A 47 7.40 2.63 4.46
CA ILE A 47 7.60 1.22 4.17
C ILE A 47 7.59 0.48 5.50
N ASP A 48 6.75 -0.54 5.61
CA ASP A 48 6.69 -1.44 6.75
C ASP A 48 7.02 -2.86 6.29
N VAL A 49 8.18 -3.36 6.71
CA VAL A 49 8.66 -4.70 6.37
C VAL A 49 8.46 -5.62 7.57
N SER A 50 7.75 -6.73 7.36
CA SER A 50 7.53 -7.77 8.36
C SER A 50 8.02 -9.12 7.85
N GLY A 51 8.76 -9.87 8.66
CA GLY A 51 9.34 -11.16 8.29
C GLY A 51 10.75 -11.04 7.71
N HIS A 52 11.15 -12.02 6.90
CA HIS A 52 12.50 -12.13 6.34
C HIS A 52 12.51 -11.85 4.83
N GLY A 53 13.06 -10.68 4.49
CA GLY A 53 13.20 -10.20 3.12
C GLY A 53 13.56 -8.72 3.08
N ASN A 54 13.68 -8.20 1.87
CA ASN A 54 14.03 -6.81 1.58
C ASN A 54 13.05 -6.20 0.58
N VAL A 55 12.84 -4.89 0.67
CA VAL A 55 12.07 -4.11 -0.31
C VAL A 55 12.98 -3.09 -0.94
N GLU A 56 13.11 -3.12 -2.26
CA GLU A 56 13.80 -2.07 -3.00
C GLU A 56 12.76 -1.07 -3.52
N VAL A 57 12.94 0.21 -3.17
CA VAL A 57 12.12 1.33 -3.64
C VAL A 57 13.03 2.25 -4.44
N MET A 58 12.84 2.31 -5.76
CA MET A 58 13.64 3.15 -6.67
C MET A 58 15.16 2.98 -6.50
N GLY A 59 15.65 1.74 -6.34
CA GLY A 59 17.07 1.46 -6.13
C GLY A 59 17.55 1.55 -4.69
N GLN A 60 16.69 1.95 -3.74
CA GLN A 60 17.02 1.99 -2.31
C GLN A 60 16.43 0.79 -1.58
N GLU A 61 17.27 0.05 -0.86
CA GLU A 61 16.88 -1.13 -0.09
C GLU A 61 16.37 -0.77 1.32
N PHE A 62 15.32 -1.48 1.75
CA PHE A 62 14.66 -1.38 3.04
C PHE A 62 14.46 -2.78 3.62
N THR A 63 15.26 -3.12 4.64
CA THR A 63 15.14 -4.37 5.41
C THR A 63 14.27 -4.21 6.67
N GLU A 64 13.99 -2.97 7.07
CA GLU A 64 13.18 -2.62 8.24
C GLU A 64 12.22 -1.46 7.86
N SER A 65 11.31 -1.12 8.77
CA SER A 65 10.42 0.03 8.56
C SER A 65 11.20 1.33 8.34
N GLY A 66 10.80 2.11 7.35
CA GLY A 66 11.49 3.33 6.97
C GLY A 66 10.63 4.24 6.10
N ASN A 67 11.12 5.45 5.85
CA ASN A 67 10.39 6.45 5.06
C ASN A 67 11.27 6.97 3.93
N ILE A 68 10.67 7.17 2.76
CA ILE A 68 11.30 7.81 1.61
C ILE A 68 10.42 8.94 1.09
N ARG A 69 11.05 10.00 0.58
CA ARG A 69 10.35 11.11 -0.08
C ARG A 69 10.36 10.86 -1.58
N ILE A 70 9.17 10.89 -2.18
CA ILE A 70 8.97 10.70 -3.61
C ILE A 70 8.50 12.02 -4.21
N GLU A 71 9.12 12.47 -5.29
CA GLU A 71 8.67 13.68 -5.98
C GLU A 71 7.31 13.47 -6.64
N ARG A 72 6.54 14.55 -6.76
CA ARG A 72 5.24 14.48 -7.43
C ARG A 72 5.38 14.09 -8.91
N ASN A 73 4.43 13.31 -9.42
CA ASN A 73 4.42 12.77 -10.80
C ASN A 73 5.62 11.87 -11.12
N GLN A 74 6.26 11.31 -10.09
CA GLN A 74 7.35 10.37 -10.24
C GLN A 74 6.82 8.94 -10.05
N SER A 75 7.13 8.08 -11.02
CA SER A 75 6.84 6.65 -10.93
C SER A 75 7.73 5.98 -9.89
N VAL A 76 7.12 5.13 -9.07
CA VAL A 76 7.79 4.38 -8.02
C VAL A 76 7.86 2.92 -8.43
N GLU A 77 9.06 2.43 -8.69
CA GLU A 77 9.31 0.99 -8.85
C GLU A 77 9.53 0.36 -7.47
N LEU A 78 8.78 -0.70 -7.21
CA LEU A 78 8.84 -1.51 -5.99
C LEU A 78 9.22 -2.93 -6.35
N ILE A 79 10.26 -3.45 -5.69
CA ILE A 79 10.77 -4.81 -5.89
C ILE A 79 10.81 -5.49 -4.53
N PHE A 80 10.17 -6.64 -4.43
CA PHE A 80 10.10 -7.42 -3.19
C PHE A 80 11.04 -8.62 -3.30
N ILE A 81 12.01 -8.70 -2.40
CA ILE A 81 13.08 -9.70 -2.43
C ILE A 81 12.94 -10.56 -1.16
N PRO A 82 12.18 -11.66 -1.18
CA PRO A 82 12.10 -12.56 -0.04
C PRO A 82 13.45 -13.27 0.19
N ASP A 83 13.79 -13.53 1.45
CA ASP A 83 14.98 -14.31 1.81
C ASP A 83 14.85 -15.78 1.37
N GLU A 84 15.96 -16.52 1.45
CA GLU A 84 15.95 -17.96 1.18
C GLU A 84 14.95 -18.68 2.09
N ASN A 85 14.12 -19.54 1.51
CA ASN A 85 13.00 -20.23 2.18
C ASN A 85 11.83 -19.34 2.61
N TYR A 86 11.75 -18.08 2.19
CA TYR A 86 10.59 -17.20 2.41
C TYR A 86 9.85 -16.90 1.10
N HIS A 87 8.58 -16.53 1.21
CA HIS A 87 7.76 -16.01 0.12
C HIS A 87 6.99 -14.78 0.56
N ILE A 88 6.51 -14.01 -0.41
CA ILE A 88 5.62 -12.88 -0.16
C ILE A 88 4.26 -13.47 0.24
N GLU A 89 3.89 -13.32 1.50
CA GLU A 89 2.56 -13.70 1.98
C GLU A 89 1.54 -12.62 1.63
N LYS A 90 1.94 -11.36 1.80
CA LYS A 90 1.03 -10.23 1.61
C LYS A 90 1.75 -8.94 1.29
N VAL A 91 1.22 -8.18 0.33
CA VAL A 91 1.59 -6.78 0.06
C VAL A 91 0.36 -5.91 0.08
N ARG A 92 0.40 -4.85 0.89
CA ARG A 92 -0.64 -3.83 0.95
C ARG A 92 -0.06 -2.48 0.60
N PHE A 93 -0.73 -1.79 -0.32
CA PHE A 93 -0.48 -0.40 -0.59
C PHE A 93 -1.65 0.42 -0.06
N ASN A 94 -1.35 1.27 0.92
CA ASN A 94 -2.29 1.86 1.86
C ASN A 94 -3.14 0.76 2.49
N ASP A 95 -4.45 0.78 2.25
CA ASP A 95 -5.38 -0.23 2.80
C ASP A 95 -5.71 -1.34 1.79
N LYS A 96 -5.22 -1.26 0.56
CA LYS A 96 -5.54 -2.20 -0.51
C LYS A 96 -4.53 -3.32 -0.59
N ASP A 97 -5.01 -4.55 -0.60
CA ASP A 97 -4.20 -5.72 -0.92
C ASP A 97 -3.88 -5.73 -2.43
N ILE A 98 -2.59 -5.80 -2.76
CA ILE A 98 -2.07 -5.80 -4.12
C ILE A 98 -1.20 -7.03 -4.40
N THR A 99 -1.24 -8.04 -3.52
CA THR A 99 -0.40 -9.23 -3.63
C THR A 99 -0.57 -9.93 -4.98
N ASP A 100 -1.81 -10.06 -5.47
CA ASP A 100 -2.13 -10.69 -6.76
C ASP A 100 -1.76 -9.83 -7.97
N ASN A 101 -1.44 -8.55 -7.77
CA ASN A 101 -1.07 -7.62 -8.85
C ASN A 101 0.43 -7.64 -9.14
N LEU A 102 1.22 -8.29 -8.30
CA LEU A 102 2.67 -8.38 -8.46
C LEU A 102 3.02 -9.19 -9.70
N GLN A 103 3.96 -8.68 -10.48
CA GLN A 103 4.53 -9.38 -11.62
C GLN A 103 6.00 -9.63 -11.32
N ASP A 104 6.40 -10.90 -11.18
CA ASP A 104 7.77 -11.28 -10.82
C ASP A 104 8.27 -10.58 -9.54
N ASN A 105 7.42 -10.54 -8.50
CA ASN A 105 7.66 -9.83 -7.24
C ASN A 105 7.93 -8.33 -7.40
N ARG A 106 7.43 -7.72 -8.49
CA ARG A 106 7.59 -6.30 -8.79
C ARG A 106 6.25 -5.64 -9.06
N ILE A 107 6.21 -4.34 -8.81
CA ILE A 107 5.11 -3.48 -9.23
C ILE A 107 5.61 -2.06 -9.43
N THR A 108 5.01 -1.35 -10.37
CA THR A 108 5.24 0.08 -10.58
C THR A 108 3.98 0.84 -10.22
N ILE A 109 4.14 1.89 -9.42
CA ILE A 109 3.08 2.84 -9.09
C ILE A 109 3.36 4.10 -9.91
N ASP A 110 2.44 4.49 -10.79
CA ASP A 110 2.66 5.59 -11.73
C ASP A 110 2.97 6.92 -11.03
N GLU A 111 2.25 7.23 -9.95
CA GLU A 111 2.52 8.38 -9.10
C GLU A 111 1.87 8.23 -7.72
N LEU A 112 2.40 8.96 -6.74
CA LEU A 112 1.74 9.14 -5.44
C LEU A 112 0.84 10.37 -5.49
N GLU A 113 -0.42 10.21 -5.07
CA GLU A 113 -1.38 11.31 -4.93
C GLU A 113 -1.36 11.94 -3.52
N LYS A 114 -0.83 11.19 -2.55
CA LYS A 114 -0.78 11.55 -1.12
C LYS A 114 0.29 10.72 -0.42
N ASP A 115 0.61 11.13 0.81
CA ASP A 115 1.40 10.30 1.72
C ASP A 115 0.76 8.92 1.84
N SER A 116 1.59 7.89 1.68
CA SER A 116 1.13 6.51 1.52
C SER A 116 1.93 5.57 2.39
N VAL A 117 1.36 4.40 2.66
CA VAL A 117 2.00 3.33 3.43
C VAL A 117 2.09 2.09 2.55
N LEU A 118 3.27 1.49 2.43
CA LEU A 118 3.50 0.20 1.82
C LEU A 118 3.82 -0.78 2.94
N SER A 119 3.05 -1.85 3.07
CA SER A 119 3.31 -2.92 4.02
C SER A 119 3.53 -4.23 3.28
N VAL A 120 4.60 -4.94 3.63
CA VAL A 120 4.88 -6.29 3.13
C VAL A 120 5.06 -7.25 4.28
N VAL A 121 4.54 -8.46 4.11
CA VAL A 121 4.71 -9.58 5.00
C VAL A 121 5.36 -10.72 4.24
N PHE A 122 6.52 -11.14 4.71
CA PHE A 122 7.24 -12.32 4.25
C PHE A 122 7.00 -13.47 5.23
N ALA A 123 6.60 -14.63 4.71
CA ALA A 123 6.38 -15.84 5.49
C ALA A 123 7.27 -16.98 5.03
N GLU A 124 7.65 -17.85 5.96
CA GLU A 124 8.36 -19.08 5.64
C GLU A 124 7.55 -19.88 4.61
N LYS A 125 8.23 -20.35 3.56
CA LYS A 125 7.67 -21.35 2.66
C LYS A 125 7.35 -22.56 3.53
N GLN A 126 6.11 -23.01 3.47
CA GLN A 126 5.76 -24.29 4.05
C GLN A 126 6.58 -25.34 3.30
N GLU A 127 7.60 -25.88 3.95
CA GLU A 127 8.26 -27.10 3.47
C GLU A 127 7.16 -28.16 3.49
N SER A 128 6.60 -28.48 2.33
CA SER A 128 5.71 -29.63 2.23
C SER A 128 6.58 -30.83 2.56
N GLY A 129 6.54 -31.24 3.83
CA GLY A 129 7.27 -32.36 4.39
C GLY A 129 6.80 -33.68 3.79
N ILE A 130 7.03 -33.84 2.51
CA ILE A 130 7.13 -35.13 1.86
C ILE A 130 8.56 -35.17 1.33
N SER A 131 9.50 -35.45 2.24
CA SER A 131 10.74 -36.09 1.82
C SER A 131 10.35 -37.31 1.01
N LYS A 132 10.45 -37.22 -0.31
CA LYS A 132 10.61 -38.40 -1.15
C LYS A 132 12.04 -38.87 -0.96
N THR A 133 12.34 -39.49 0.18
CA THR A 133 13.25 -40.64 0.08
C THR A 133 12.62 -41.54 -0.97
N GLY A 134 13.41 -41.96 -1.96
CA GLY A 134 12.98 -42.89 -3.01
C GLY A 134 12.68 -44.28 -2.46
N ASP A 135 11.88 -44.37 -1.42
CA ASP A 135 11.16 -45.55 -1.01
C ASP A 135 9.73 -45.37 -1.51
N SER A 136 9.53 -45.76 -2.76
CA SER A 136 8.20 -46.05 -3.28
C SER A 136 7.63 -47.24 -2.52
N THR A 137 7.20 -47.02 -1.28
CA THR A 137 6.15 -47.85 -0.69
C THR A 137 4.83 -47.35 -1.26
N GLU A 138 4.64 -47.63 -2.56
CA GLU A 138 3.34 -48.17 -2.94
C GLU A 138 3.03 -49.26 -1.92
N PRO A 139 1.83 -49.34 -1.34
CA PRO A 139 1.53 -50.40 -0.41
C PRO A 139 1.63 -51.71 -1.21
N VAL A 140 2.81 -52.36 -1.14
CA VAL A 140 3.09 -53.68 -1.74
C VAL A 140 2.32 -54.76 -0.96
N TYR A 141 1.67 -54.37 0.15
CA TYR A 141 0.86 -55.20 1.02
C TYR A 141 -0.16 -56.12 0.31
N PRO A 142 -0.93 -55.72 -0.72
CA PRO A 142 -1.81 -56.66 -1.41
C PRO A 142 -1.02 -57.67 -2.26
N TYR A 143 0.12 -57.29 -2.83
CA TYR A 143 0.94 -58.17 -3.67
C TYR A 143 1.71 -59.22 -2.85
N ILE A 144 2.26 -58.82 -1.70
CA ILE A 144 2.97 -59.73 -0.80
C ILE A 144 1.95 -60.68 -0.11
N ALA A 145 0.75 -60.18 0.25
CA ALA A 145 -0.31 -61.01 0.80
C ALA A 145 -0.79 -62.09 -0.19
N LEU A 146 -0.93 -61.75 -1.48
CA LEU A 146 -1.28 -62.72 -2.54
C LEU A 146 -0.20 -63.80 -2.72
N ALA A 147 1.08 -63.46 -2.63
CA ALA A 147 2.17 -64.42 -2.77
C ALA A 147 2.24 -65.44 -1.60
N VAL A 148 1.95 -65.01 -0.37
CA VAL A 148 1.95 -65.92 0.81
C VAL A 148 0.79 -66.92 0.75
N VAL A 149 -0.37 -66.53 0.22
CA VAL A 149 -1.53 -67.44 0.08
C VAL A 149 -1.26 -68.58 -0.90
N MET A 150 -0.54 -68.33 -2.01
CA MET A 150 -0.23 -69.39 -2.99
C MET A 150 0.78 -70.43 -2.48
N CYS A 151 1.71 -70.06 -1.60
CA CYS A 151 2.67 -71.00 -1.02
C CYS A 151 2.04 -71.95 0.01
N ALA A 152 1.04 -71.48 0.76
CA ALA A 152 0.38 -72.31 1.78
C ALA A 152 -0.52 -73.40 1.16
N THR A 153 -1.13 -73.15 0.00
CA THR A 153 -2.01 -74.14 -0.65
C THR A 153 -1.26 -75.16 -1.52
N GLY A 154 -0.06 -74.82 -2.03
CA GLY A 154 0.76 -75.74 -2.81
C GLY A 154 1.46 -76.84 -1.98
N GLY A 155 1.80 -76.54 -0.72
CA GLY A 155 2.45 -77.49 0.19
C GLY A 155 1.53 -78.60 0.70
N LEU A 156 0.22 -78.37 0.78
CA LEU A 156 -0.73 -79.35 1.31
C LEU A 156 -1.13 -80.43 0.28
N ILE A 157 -0.99 -80.15 -1.02
CA ILE A 157 -1.30 -81.13 -2.08
C ILE A 157 -0.14 -82.11 -2.31
N LEU A 158 1.12 -81.71 -2.05
CA LEU A 158 2.28 -82.59 -2.33
C LEU A 158 2.53 -83.69 -1.29
N ILE A 159 1.92 -83.61 -0.11
CA ILE A 159 2.11 -84.63 0.97
C ILE A 159 1.13 -85.81 0.81
N LYS A 160 0.09 -85.70 -0.01
CA LYS A 160 -0.94 -86.74 -0.17
C LYS A 160 -0.67 -87.77 -1.27
N THR A 161 0.43 -87.69 -2.01
CA THR A 161 0.68 -88.57 -3.18
C THR A 161 1.88 -89.50 -3.05
N LYS A 162 2.37 -89.75 -1.84
CA LYS A 162 3.46 -90.73 -1.61
C LYS A 162 3.10 -91.78 -0.57
N GLU A 163 1.91 -92.35 -0.68
CA GLU A 163 1.59 -93.67 -0.13
C GLU A 163 0.53 -94.30 -1.03
N GLU A 164 0.98 -94.98 -2.10
CA GLU A 164 0.53 -96.30 -2.57
C GLU A 164 1.49 -96.81 -3.66
#